data_AF-A0A059BC49-F1
#
_entry.id   AF-A0A059BC49-F1
#
_cell.length_a   1.000
_cell.length_b   1.000
_cell.length_c   1.000
_cell.angle_alpha   90.00
_cell.angle_beta   90.00
_cell.angle_gamma   90.00
#
_symmetry.space_group_name_H-M   'P 1'
#
loop_
_entity.id
_entity.type
_entity.pdbx_description
1 polymer ?
#
loop_
_entity_poly.entity_id
_entity_poly.type
_entity_poly.pdbx_seq_one_letter_code
_entity_poly.pdbx_strand_id
1 'polypeptide(L)'
;VGFITFFLSSVLDNLTSTIVMVSLLRKLVPPSEYRRLLGAVVVIAANAGGAWTPIGDVTTTMLWIHGQISTVQTMKDLVLPSAVSLAVPLALMSLTSEVNGKGQESADVLASEQMAPRGRLVFSVGVGALIFVPVFKALTGLPPYMGMLLGLGVLWILTDAIHYGESERQGLKVPQALSRIDTQGVLFFLGILLSVSSAIHEI
;
A
#
# COMPACT_ATOMS: atom_id res chain seq x y z
N VAL A 1 13.60 3.46 -6.23
CA VAL A 1 12.40 3.66 -5.38
C VAL A 1 11.12 3.42 -6.16
N GLY A 2 10.79 4.22 -7.20
CA GLY A 2 9.54 4.06 -7.96
C GLY A 2 9.30 2.64 -8.52
N PHE A 3 10.29 2.02 -9.16
CA PHE A 3 10.16 0.64 -9.66
C PHE A 3 9.80 -0.37 -8.55
N ILE A 4 10.50 -0.34 -7.42
CA ILE A 4 10.21 -1.22 -6.27
C ILE A 4 8.79 -0.97 -5.76
N THR A 5 8.40 0.29 -5.60
CA THR A 5 7.05 0.65 -5.15
C THR A 5 5.97 0.13 -6.11
N PHE A 6 6.20 0.21 -7.42
CA PHE A 6 5.26 -0.25 -8.44
C PHE A 6 4.94 -1.75 -8.30
N PHE A 7 5.97 -2.60 -8.18
CA PHE A 7 5.75 -4.04 -7.98
C PHE A 7 5.29 -4.39 -6.57
N LEU A 8 5.69 -3.62 -5.55
CA LEU A 8 5.20 -3.84 -4.20
C LEU A 8 3.68 -3.58 -4.13
N SER A 9 3.22 -2.53 -4.79
CA SER A 9 1.81 -2.14 -4.81
C SER A 9 0.91 -3.07 -5.59
N SER A 10 1.45 -3.82 -6.54
CA SER A 10 0.69 -4.86 -7.23
C SER A 10 0.34 -6.05 -6.34
N VAL A 11 0.88 -6.09 -5.11
CA VAL A 11 0.68 -7.18 -4.15
C VAL A 11 0.02 -6.70 -2.85
N LEU A 12 0.42 -5.54 -2.32
CA LEU A 12 0.07 -5.11 -0.96
C LEU A 12 -1.05 -4.08 -0.85
N ASP A 13 -1.66 -3.65 -1.95
CA ASP A 13 -2.48 -2.43 -2.03
C ASP A 13 -1.64 -1.12 -2.02
N ASN A 14 -2.21 -0.07 -2.63
CA ASN A 14 -1.57 1.21 -2.89
C ASN A 14 -1.30 2.03 -1.62
N LEU A 15 -2.19 1.97 -0.63
CA LEU A 15 -2.06 2.69 0.64
C LEU A 15 -0.95 2.03 1.46
N THR A 16 -1.02 0.70 1.61
CA THR A 16 -0.02 -0.06 2.37
C THR A 16 1.38 0.12 1.77
N SER A 17 1.50 0.02 0.45
CA SER A 17 2.78 0.21 -0.24
C SER A 17 3.33 1.62 -0.07
N THR A 18 2.46 2.63 -0.11
CA THR A 18 2.84 4.02 0.16
C THR A 18 3.36 4.18 1.58
N ILE A 19 2.66 3.66 2.60
CA ILE A 19 3.10 3.74 4.01
C ILE A 19 4.47 3.10 4.19
N VAL A 20 4.65 1.88 3.66
CA VAL A 20 5.90 1.13 3.80
C VAL A 20 7.04 1.90 3.13
N MET A 21 6.86 2.33 1.88
CA MET A 21 7.90 3.00 1.12
C MET A 21 8.22 4.40 1.65
N VAL A 22 7.22 5.16 2.13
CA VAL A 22 7.46 6.45 2.79
C VAL A 22 8.17 6.26 4.13
N SER A 23 7.84 5.20 4.89
CA SER A 23 8.54 4.87 6.14
C SER A 23 9.99 4.50 5.91
N LEU A 24 10.28 3.71 4.88
CA LEU A 24 11.65 3.41 4.44
C LEU A 24 12.38 4.67 3.96
N LEU A 25 11.72 5.49 3.15
CA LEU A 25 12.29 6.74 2.64
C LEU A 25 12.67 7.71 3.77
N ARG A 26 11.86 7.80 4.83
CA ARG A 26 12.17 8.64 6.00
C ARG A 26 13.42 8.17 6.76
N LYS A 27 13.73 6.87 6.71
CA LYS A 27 14.92 6.27 7.34
C LYS A 27 16.17 6.36 6.47
N LEU A 28 16.00 6.20 5.15
CA LEU A 28 17.09 6.16 4.19
C LEU A 28 17.53 7.54 3.71
N VAL A 29 16.61 8.51 3.68
CA VAL A 29 16.86 9.84 3.12
C VAL A 29 16.60 10.92 4.17
N PRO A 30 17.58 11.82 4.43
CA PRO A 30 17.40 12.94 5.35
C PRO A 30 16.33 13.93 4.85
N PRO A 31 15.74 14.75 5.75
CA PRO A 31 14.77 15.77 5.38
C PRO A 31 15.32 16.75 4.33
N SER A 32 14.73 16.72 3.13
CA SER A 32 15.07 17.61 2.02
C SER A 32 13.91 17.75 1.04
N GLU A 33 13.95 18.76 0.17
CA GLU A 33 13.04 18.88 -0.98
C GLU A 33 13.13 17.63 -1.89
N TYR A 34 14.33 17.07 -2.05
CA TYR A 34 14.52 15.80 -2.78
C TYR A 34 13.75 14.63 -2.14
N ARG A 35 13.70 14.56 -0.80
CA ARG A 35 12.87 13.55 -0.12
C ARG A 35 11.38 13.74 -0.38
N ARG A 36 10.89 14.98 -0.50
CA ARG A 36 9.49 15.26 -0.86
C ARG A 36 9.21 14.80 -2.29
N LEU A 37 10.14 15.05 -3.21
CA LEU A 37 10.06 14.59 -4.60
C LEU A 37 10.03 13.06 -4.69
N LEU A 38 10.91 12.37 -3.97
CA LEU A 38 10.90 10.91 -3.87
C LEU A 38 9.60 10.38 -3.26
N GLY A 39 9.03 11.10 -2.28
CA GLY A 39 7.71 10.79 -1.73
C GLY A 39 6.60 10.88 -2.79
N ALA A 40 6.61 11.91 -3.63
CA ALA A 40 5.66 12.03 -4.75
C ALA A 40 5.83 10.87 -5.75
N VAL A 41 7.07 10.50 -6.08
CA VAL A 41 7.37 9.34 -6.93
C VAL A 41 6.83 8.03 -6.32
N VAL A 42 6.94 7.85 -5.00
CA VAL A 42 6.36 6.70 -4.31
C VAL A 42 4.85 6.65 -4.50
N VAL A 43 4.14 7.76 -4.30
CA VAL A 43 2.68 7.80 -4.46
C VAL A 43 2.25 7.49 -5.89
N ILE A 44 2.91 8.09 -6.89
CA ILE A 44 2.64 7.83 -8.31
C ILE A 44 2.86 6.35 -8.63
N ALA A 45 3.99 5.80 -8.20
CA ALA A 45 4.33 4.41 -8.45
C ALA A 45 3.41 3.42 -7.74
N ALA A 46 3.00 3.70 -6.51
CA ALA A 46 2.04 2.86 -5.79
C ALA A 46 0.70 2.82 -6.52
N ASN A 47 0.15 3.98 -6.88
CA ASN A 47 -1.13 4.04 -7.57
C ASN A 47 -1.08 3.34 -8.94
N ALA A 48 -0.03 3.60 -9.73
CA ALA A 48 0.19 2.92 -11.00
C ALA A 48 0.35 1.39 -10.84
N GLY A 49 1.09 0.95 -9.82
CA GLY A 49 1.36 -0.45 -9.53
C GLY A 49 0.16 -1.23 -9.01
N GLY A 50 -0.73 -0.57 -8.25
CA GLY A 50 -1.96 -1.19 -7.76
C GLY A 50 -2.95 -1.50 -8.88
N ALA A 51 -3.09 -0.57 -9.83
CA ALA A 51 -4.13 -0.60 -10.86
C ALA A 51 -4.09 -1.81 -11.80
N TRP A 52 -2.92 -2.38 -12.10
CA TRP A 52 -2.82 -3.49 -13.05
C TRP A 52 -3.08 -4.88 -12.45
N THR A 53 -3.37 -4.95 -11.15
CA THR A 53 -3.71 -6.21 -10.47
C THR A 53 -5.08 -6.14 -9.80
N PRO A 54 -5.81 -7.27 -9.71
CA PRO A 54 -7.14 -7.28 -9.08
C PRO A 54 -7.15 -7.01 -7.57
N ILE A 55 -6.00 -7.03 -6.91
CA ILE A 55 -5.89 -6.87 -5.44
C ILE A 55 -5.18 -5.56 -5.09
N GLY A 56 -4.39 -5.00 -6.01
CA GLY A 56 -3.56 -3.83 -5.74
C GLY A 56 -4.33 -2.51 -5.56
N ASP A 57 -5.61 -2.47 -5.88
CA ASP A 57 -6.49 -1.32 -5.65
C ASP A 57 -7.88 -1.74 -5.19
N VAL A 58 -8.55 -0.88 -4.42
CA VAL A 58 -9.89 -1.13 -3.88
C VAL A 58 -10.92 -1.25 -5.00
N THR A 59 -10.82 -0.41 -6.04
CA THR A 59 -11.77 -0.43 -7.15
C THR A 59 -11.60 -1.69 -8.00
N THR A 60 -10.36 -2.14 -8.26
CA THR A 60 -10.12 -3.39 -8.98
C THR A 60 -10.57 -4.61 -8.16
N THR A 61 -10.33 -4.57 -6.85
CA THR A 61 -10.81 -5.61 -5.92
C THR A 61 -12.34 -5.70 -5.93
N MET A 62 -13.02 -4.55 -5.91
CA MET A 62 -14.48 -4.48 -5.97
C MET A 62 -15.03 -5.13 -7.24
N LEU A 63 -14.51 -4.74 -8.41
CA LEU A 63 -14.91 -5.33 -9.70
C LEU A 63 -14.62 -6.83 -9.78
N TRP A 64 -13.51 -7.27 -9.17
CA TRP A 64 -13.11 -8.68 -9.14
C TRP A 64 -13.95 -9.54 -8.19
N ILE A 65 -14.51 -8.95 -7.12
CA ILE A 65 -15.47 -9.63 -6.24
C ILE A 65 -16.82 -9.79 -6.95
N HIS A 66 -17.25 -8.79 -7.70
CA HIS A 66 -18.50 -8.82 -8.49
C HIS A 66 -18.40 -9.56 -9.83
N GLY A 67 -17.29 -10.27 -10.08
CA GLY A 67 -17.08 -11.06 -11.29
C GLY A 67 -17.00 -10.25 -12.59
N GLN A 68 -16.82 -8.92 -12.51
CA GLN A 68 -16.78 -8.03 -13.67
C GLN A 68 -15.43 -8.07 -14.39
N ILE A 69 -14.37 -8.47 -13.69
CA ILE A 69 -13.02 -8.57 -14.25
C ILE A 69 -12.39 -9.94 -13.94
N SER A 70 -11.53 -10.43 -14.83
CA SER A 70 -10.77 -11.66 -14.63
C SER A 70 -9.29 -11.36 -14.42
N THR A 71 -8.63 -12.10 -13.53
CA THR A 71 -7.26 -11.82 -13.10
C THR A 71 -6.27 -11.74 -14.27
N VAL A 72 -6.30 -12.72 -15.17
CA VAL A 72 -5.34 -12.79 -16.29
C VAL A 72 -5.61 -11.70 -17.31
N GLN A 73 -6.88 -11.42 -17.63
CA GLN A 73 -7.24 -10.40 -18.61
C GLN A 73 -6.89 -9.00 -18.10
N THR A 74 -7.24 -8.69 -16.85
CA THR A 74 -6.89 -7.42 -16.20
C THR A 74 -5.39 -7.16 -16.22
N MET A 75 -4.58 -8.16 -15.87
CA MET A 75 -3.13 -8.01 -15.89
C MET A 75 -2.60 -7.74 -17.30
N LYS A 76 -3.11 -8.43 -18.33
CA LYS A 76 -2.70 -8.20 -19.72
C LYS A 76 -3.08 -6.81 -20.22
N ASP A 77 -4.30 -6.37 -19.93
CA ASP A 77 -4.85 -5.13 -20.45
C ASP A 77 -4.29 -3.90 -19.73
N LEU A 78 -3.98 -4.01 -18.43
CA LEU A 78 -3.61 -2.86 -17.60
C LEU A 78 -2.11 -2.76 -17.30
N VAL A 79 -1.30 -3.82 -17.45
CA VAL A 79 0.14 -3.74 -17.14
C VAL A 79 0.85 -2.66 -17.96
N LEU A 80 0.52 -2.55 -19.25
CA LEU A 80 1.13 -1.57 -20.14
C LEU A 80 0.63 -0.14 -19.86
N PRO A 81 -0.69 0.13 -19.76
CA PRO A 81 -1.20 1.41 -19.29
C PRO A 81 -0.61 1.87 -17.94
N SER A 82 -0.51 0.97 -16.96
CA SER A 82 0.09 1.24 -15.64
C SER A 82 1.58 1.56 -15.72
N ALA A 83 2.33 0.82 -16.56
CA ALA A 83 3.74 1.13 -16.78
C ALA A 83 3.92 2.51 -17.42
N VAL A 84 3.07 2.87 -18.39
CA VAL A 84 3.08 4.20 -19.02
C VAL A 84 2.70 5.29 -18.02
N SER A 85 1.70 5.07 -17.16
CA SER A 85 1.29 6.05 -16.15
C SER A 85 2.37 6.29 -15.09
N LEU A 86 3.29 5.36 -14.89
CA LEU A 86 4.50 5.55 -14.11
C LEU A 86 5.60 6.25 -14.91
N ALA A 87 5.85 5.80 -16.15
CA ALA A 87 6.95 6.26 -16.97
C ALA A 87 6.80 7.73 -17.38
N VAL A 88 5.60 8.19 -17.72
CA VAL A 88 5.36 9.56 -18.20
C VAL A 88 5.67 10.61 -17.13
N PRO A 89 5.13 10.55 -15.89
CA PRO A 89 5.49 11.50 -14.84
C PRO A 89 6.98 11.46 -14.50
N LEU A 90 7.58 10.26 -14.46
CA LEU A 90 9.02 10.13 -14.17
C LEU A 90 9.89 10.73 -15.27
N ALA A 91 9.53 10.53 -16.53
CA ALA A 91 10.23 11.13 -17.66
C ALA A 91 10.11 12.66 -17.62
N LEU A 92 8.92 13.20 -17.37
CA LEU A 92 8.71 14.64 -17.22
C LEU A 92 9.53 15.21 -16.07
N MET A 93 9.53 14.55 -14.91
CA MET A 93 10.35 14.97 -13.76
C MET A 93 11.84 14.88 -14.08
N SER A 94 12.29 13.88 -14.84
CA SER A 94 13.68 13.76 -15.27
C SER A 94 14.09 14.90 -16.22
N LEU A 95 13.20 15.29 -17.13
CA LEU A 95 13.44 16.36 -18.09
C LEU A 95 13.40 17.75 -17.46
N THR A 96 12.55 17.97 -16.45
CA THR A 96 12.51 19.24 -15.71
C THR A 96 13.59 19.38 -14.65
N SER A 97 14.26 18.29 -14.28
CA SER A 97 15.32 18.28 -13.27
C SER A 97 16.73 18.55 -13.82
N GLU A 98 16.89 18.82 -15.12
CA GLU A 98 18.12 19.39 -15.68
C GLU A 98 18.24 20.88 -15.30
N VAL A 99 18.62 21.15 -14.04
CA VAL A 99 19.57 22.19 -13.55
C VAL A 99 19.55 22.09 -12.02
N ASN A 100 20.18 21.05 -11.49
CA ASN A 100 20.99 21.22 -10.29
C ASN A 100 22.01 20.09 -10.24
N GLY A 101 23.17 20.36 -10.84
CA GLY A 101 24.40 19.60 -10.69
C GLY A 101 24.88 19.62 -9.24
N LYS A 102 24.20 18.87 -8.39
CA LYS A 102 24.81 18.24 -7.22
C LYS A 102 24.40 16.80 -7.31
N GLY A 103 25.25 16.01 -7.97
CA GLY A 103 25.37 14.61 -7.60
C GLY A 103 25.58 14.60 -6.09
N GLN A 104 24.51 14.31 -5.36
CA GLN A 104 24.68 13.87 -4.00
C GLN A 104 25.25 12.46 -4.18
N GLU A 105 26.56 12.39 -4.00
CA GLU A 105 27.34 11.18 -3.80
C GLU A 105 26.44 10.12 -3.18
N SER A 106 26.55 8.89 -3.70
CA SER A 106 25.99 7.69 -3.09
C SER A 106 26.28 7.74 -1.60
N ALA A 107 25.32 8.22 -0.83
CA ALA A 107 25.44 8.24 0.60
C ALA A 107 25.36 6.77 0.96
N ASP A 108 26.51 6.23 1.34
CA ASP A 108 26.69 4.92 1.94
C ASP A 108 25.94 4.95 3.27
N VAL A 109 24.60 4.91 3.21
CA VAL A 109 23.71 4.90 4.37
C VAL A 109 23.34 3.45 4.63
N LEU A 110 24.35 2.66 4.94
CA LEU A 110 24.20 1.50 5.82
C LEU A 110 24.21 1.97 7.27
N ALA A 111 23.38 2.96 7.60
CA ALA A 111 22.95 3.15 8.98
C ALA A 111 21.92 2.05 9.26
N SER A 112 22.42 0.87 9.61
CA SER A 112 21.61 -0.21 10.18
C SER A 112 21.11 0.24 11.55
N GLU A 113 20.07 1.09 11.55
CA GLU A 113 19.18 1.06 12.70
C GLU A 113 18.52 -0.31 12.66
N GLN A 114 18.96 -1.19 13.57
CA GLN A 114 18.30 -2.45 13.83
C GLN A 114 16.82 -2.15 14.05
N MET A 115 16.00 -2.46 13.06
CA MET A 115 14.57 -2.60 13.30
C MET A 115 14.44 -3.51 14.51
N ALA A 116 13.78 -3.03 15.57
CA ALA A 116 13.52 -3.85 16.74
C ALA A 116 13.02 -5.22 16.24
N PRO A 117 13.63 -6.35 16.64
CA PRO A 117 13.32 -7.68 16.08
C PRO A 117 11.81 -7.97 16.04
N ARG A 118 11.10 -7.43 17.03
CA ARG A 118 9.64 -7.46 17.21
C ARG A 118 8.88 -6.74 16.09
N GLY A 119 9.36 -5.58 15.62
CA GLY A 119 8.74 -4.82 14.53
C GLY A 119 8.89 -5.52 13.17
N ARG A 120 10.02 -6.22 12.95
CA ARG A 120 10.23 -7.03 11.73
C ARG A 120 9.27 -8.22 11.68
N LEU A 121 9.00 -8.87 12.83
CA LEU A 121 8.03 -9.96 12.93
C LEU A 121 6.61 -9.49 12.60
N VAL A 122 6.12 -8.44 13.27
CA VAL A 122 4.76 -7.90 13.02
C VAL A 122 4.61 -7.45 11.56
N PHE A 123 5.62 -6.78 11.00
CA PHE A 123 5.62 -6.39 9.60
C PHE A 123 5.57 -7.60 8.64
N SER A 124 6.41 -8.62 8.88
CA SER A 124 6.44 -9.82 8.04
C SER A 124 5.14 -10.60 8.08
N VAL A 125 4.50 -10.70 9.24
CA VAL A 125 3.20 -11.36 9.39
C VAL A 125 2.09 -10.55 8.72
N GLY A 126 2.14 -9.22 8.79
CA GLY A 126 1.15 -8.39 8.11
C GLY A 126 1.23 -8.47 6.59
N VAL A 127 2.45 -8.41 6.04
CA VAL A 127 2.69 -8.65 4.60
C VAL A 127 2.25 -10.06 4.21
N GLY A 128 2.58 -11.08 5.01
CA GLY A 128 2.14 -12.46 4.77
C GLY A 128 0.62 -12.61 4.80
N ALA A 129 -0.06 -11.93 5.73
CA ALA A 129 -1.51 -11.94 5.83
C ALA A 129 -2.19 -11.31 4.61
N LEU A 130 -1.61 -10.24 4.04
CA LEU A 130 -2.10 -9.63 2.80
C LEU A 130 -1.87 -10.54 1.58
N ILE A 131 -0.69 -11.15 1.46
CA ILE A 131 -0.39 -12.13 0.40
C ILE A 131 -1.27 -13.39 0.51
N PHE A 132 -1.72 -13.74 1.71
CA PHE A 132 -2.63 -14.86 1.93
C PHE A 132 -4.04 -14.61 1.37
N VAL A 133 -4.49 -13.36 1.24
CA VAL A 133 -5.84 -13.00 0.75
C VAL A 133 -6.20 -13.63 -0.61
N PRO A 134 -5.36 -13.53 -1.68
CA PRO A 134 -5.63 -14.21 -2.94
C PRO A 134 -5.74 -15.73 -2.79
N VAL A 135 -4.86 -16.32 -1.99
CA VAL A 135 -4.84 -17.77 -1.73
C VAL A 135 -6.12 -18.21 -1.01
N PHE A 136 -6.53 -17.45 0.00
CA PHE A 136 -7.78 -17.69 0.74
C PHE A 136 -8.98 -17.67 -0.19
N LYS A 137 -9.13 -16.65 -1.04
CA LYS A 137 -10.23 -16.59 -2.02
C LYS A 137 -10.17 -17.75 -3.01
N ALA A 138 -8.99 -18.10 -3.52
CA ALA A 138 -8.84 -19.19 -4.48
C ALA A 138 -9.23 -20.56 -3.89
N LEU A 139 -8.92 -20.81 -2.62
CA LEU A 139 -9.22 -22.07 -1.95
C LEU A 139 -10.64 -22.17 -1.41
N THR A 140 -11.18 -21.06 -0.86
CA THR A 140 -12.47 -21.06 -0.16
C THR A 140 -13.63 -20.57 -1.02
N GLY A 141 -13.36 -19.83 -2.09
CA GLY A 141 -14.37 -19.11 -2.87
C GLY A 141 -15.00 -17.92 -2.14
N LEU A 142 -14.58 -17.61 -0.92
CA LEU A 142 -15.14 -16.53 -0.12
C LEU A 142 -14.61 -15.15 -0.55
N PRO A 143 -15.35 -14.07 -0.22
CA PRO A 143 -14.89 -12.71 -0.47
C PRO A 143 -13.52 -12.39 0.18
N PRO A 144 -12.65 -11.62 -0.49
CA PRO A 144 -11.31 -11.23 0.00
C PRO A 144 -11.30 -10.55 1.37
N TYR A 145 -12.33 -9.76 1.70
CA TYR A 145 -12.38 -9.02 2.97
C TYR A 145 -12.40 -9.95 4.19
N MET A 146 -12.96 -11.16 4.06
CA MET A 146 -12.93 -12.15 5.14
C MET A 146 -11.50 -12.60 5.44
N GLY A 147 -10.69 -12.83 4.39
CA GLY A 147 -9.27 -13.13 4.53
C GLY A 147 -8.49 -11.98 5.16
N MET A 148 -8.80 -10.73 4.77
CA MET A 148 -8.19 -9.53 5.38
C MET A 148 -8.52 -9.40 6.87
N LEU A 149 -9.78 -9.61 7.27
CA LEU A 149 -10.20 -9.58 8.67
C LEU A 149 -9.56 -10.70 9.49
N LEU A 150 -9.45 -11.90 8.92
CA LEU A 150 -8.75 -13.02 9.56
C LEU A 150 -7.27 -12.70 9.76
N GLY A 151 -6.61 -12.15 8.74
CA GLY A 151 -5.23 -11.68 8.83
C GLY A 151 -5.03 -10.63 9.91
N LEU A 152 -5.96 -9.66 10.01
CA LEU A 152 -5.97 -8.65 11.07
C LEU A 152 -6.13 -9.29 12.46
N GLY A 153 -7.02 -10.29 12.60
CA GLY A 153 -7.20 -11.04 13.85
C GLY A 153 -5.93 -11.79 14.28
N VAL A 154 -5.25 -12.44 13.34
CA VAL A 154 -3.95 -13.11 13.61
C VAL A 154 -2.89 -12.11 14.04
N LEU A 155 -2.78 -10.98 13.34
CA LEU A 155 -1.90 -9.87 13.72
C LEU A 155 -2.22 -9.34 15.12
N TRP A 156 -3.49 -9.24 15.47
CA TRP A 156 -3.92 -8.78 16.79
C TRP A 156 -3.46 -9.75 17.88
N ILE A 157 -3.75 -11.04 17.74
CA ILE A 157 -3.31 -12.05 18.72
C ILE A 157 -1.78 -12.05 18.85
N LEU A 158 -1.06 -11.97 17.74
CA LEU A 158 0.41 -11.93 17.73
C LEU A 158 0.94 -10.69 18.46
N THR A 159 0.40 -9.51 18.15
CA THR A 159 0.86 -8.26 18.76
C THR A 159 0.54 -8.22 20.25
N ASP A 160 -0.61 -8.74 20.68
CA ASP A 160 -0.97 -8.84 22.09
C ASP A 160 -0.07 -9.83 22.84
N ALA A 161 0.23 -11.00 22.23
CA ALA A 161 1.15 -11.98 22.77
C ALA A 161 2.59 -11.43 22.91
N ILE A 162 3.07 -10.65 21.94
CA ILE A 162 4.41 -10.02 21.98
C ILE A 162 4.52 -8.97 23.10
N HIS A 163 3.43 -8.26 23.42
CA HIS A 163 3.40 -7.20 24.44
C HIS A 163 2.81 -7.67 25.78
N TYR A 164 2.58 -8.97 25.94
CA TYR A 164 2.05 -9.55 27.16
C TYR A 164 3.07 -9.38 28.32
N GLY A 165 2.72 -8.58 29.33
CA GLY A 165 3.54 -8.34 30.53
C GLY A 165 4.28 -6.99 30.60
N GLU A 166 4.27 -6.15 29.56
CA GLU A 166 4.84 -4.79 29.60
C GLU A 166 3.74 -3.76 29.96
N SER A 167 3.62 -3.41 31.26
CA SER A 167 2.59 -2.49 31.77
C SER A 167 2.73 -1.02 31.33
N GLU A 168 3.87 -0.59 30.79
CA GLU A 168 4.17 0.84 30.53
C GLU A 168 4.03 1.33 29.08
N ARG A 169 3.73 0.46 28.10
CA ARG A 169 3.66 0.87 26.68
C ARG A 169 2.28 0.63 26.06
N GLN A 170 1.28 1.27 26.66
CA GLN A 170 -0.10 1.26 26.13
C GLN A 170 -0.22 1.84 24.71
N GLY A 171 0.75 2.67 24.28
CA GLY A 171 0.83 3.33 22.97
C GLY A 171 0.98 2.43 21.73
N LEU A 172 1.20 1.12 21.89
CA LEU A 172 1.42 0.17 20.79
C LEU A 172 0.30 -0.88 20.66
N LYS A 173 -0.76 -0.78 21.47
CA LYS A 173 -1.88 -1.73 21.41
C LYS A 173 -2.79 -1.41 20.22
N VAL A 174 -3.19 -2.46 19.49
CA VAL A 174 -4.07 -2.40 18.31
C VAL A 174 -5.33 -1.52 18.49
N PRO A 175 -6.01 -1.46 19.67
CA PRO A 175 -7.15 -0.56 19.87
C PRO A 175 -6.84 0.93 19.69
N GLN A 176 -5.63 1.40 20.03
CA GLN A 176 -5.20 2.78 19.80
C GLN A 176 -4.76 3.02 18.34
N ALA A 177 -4.36 1.97 17.62
CA ALA A 177 -4.16 2.06 16.17
C ALA A 177 -5.51 2.11 15.44
N LEU A 178 -6.51 1.36 15.90
CA LEU A 178 -7.89 1.40 15.40
C LEU A 178 -8.59 2.73 15.70
N SER A 179 -8.25 3.45 16.78
CA SER A 179 -8.79 4.79 17.02
C SER A 179 -8.26 5.86 16.03
N ARG A 180 -7.27 5.50 15.19
CA ARG A 180 -6.77 6.34 14.08
C ARG A 180 -7.29 5.88 12.72
N ILE A 181 -8.43 5.17 12.68
CA ILE A 181 -9.11 4.92 11.41
C ILE A 181 -9.48 6.27 10.79
N ASP A 182 -9.16 6.41 9.50
CA ASP A 182 -9.54 7.56 8.69
C ASP A 182 -11.04 7.52 8.37
N THR A 183 -11.85 7.85 9.38
CA THR A 183 -13.31 7.92 9.24
C THR A 183 -13.74 8.93 8.18
N GLN A 184 -12.95 9.99 7.98
CA GLN A 184 -13.19 10.98 6.93
C GLN A 184 -13.07 10.34 5.55
N GLY A 185 -11.99 9.58 5.29
CA GLY A 185 -11.81 8.83 4.05
C GLY A 185 -12.95 7.83 3.79
N VAL A 186 -13.37 7.06 4.81
CA VAL A 186 -14.48 6.10 4.67
C VAL A 186 -15.80 6.80 4.33
N LEU A 187 -16.12 7.89 5.02
CA LEU A 187 -17.34 8.67 4.75
C LEU A 187 -17.31 9.34 3.38
N PHE A 188 -16.14 9.78 2.92
CA PHE A 188 -15.96 10.34 1.58
C PHE A 188 -16.26 9.31 0.49
N PHE A 189 -15.66 8.10 0.57
CA PHE A 189 -15.95 7.02 -0.39
C PHE A 189 -17.40 6.56 -0.34
N LEU A 190 -17.97 6.46 0.87
CA LEU A 190 -19.39 6.17 1.03
C LEU A 190 -20.27 7.21 0.32
N GLY A 191 -19.95 8.49 0.47
CA GLY A 191 -20.64 9.59 -0.21
C GLY A 191 -20.60 9.45 -1.73
N ILE A 192 -19.42 9.21 -2.31
CA ILE A 192 -19.27 9.00 -3.76
C ILE A 192 -20.11 7.80 -4.23
N LEU A 193 -20.04 6.67 -3.54
CA LEU A 193 -20.78 5.46 -3.93
C LEU A 193 -22.30 5.68 -3.86
N LEU A 194 -22.79 6.38 -2.84
CA LEU A 194 -24.22 6.72 -2.74
C LEU A 194 -24.65 7.67 -3.85
N SER A 195 -23.86 8.70 -4.16
CA SER A 195 -24.16 9.63 -5.26
C SER A 195 -24.20 8.92 -6.61
N VAL A 196 -23.21 8.06 -6.90
CA VAL A 196 -23.16 7.28 -8.15
C VAL A 196 -24.32 6.28 -8.20
N SER A 197 -24.62 5.58 -7.10
CA SER A 197 -25.73 4.63 -7.03
C SER A 197 -27.09 5.31 -7.26
N SER A 198 -27.29 6.49 -6.70
CA SER A 198 -28.52 7.27 -6.91
C SER A 198 -28.66 7.69 -8.37
N ALA A 199 -27.58 8.14 -9.00
CA ALA A 199 -27.59 8.56 -10.40
C ALA A 199 -27.86 7.40 -11.36
N ILE A 200 -27.39 6.18 -11.05
CA ILE A 200 -27.66 4.97 -11.86
C ILE A 200 -29.11 4.50 -11.72
N HIS A 201 -29.77 4.76 -10.58
CA HIS A 201 -31.16 4.31 -10.35
C HIS A 201 -32.22 5.21 -11.02
N GLU A 202 -31.84 6.41 -11.48
CA GLU A 202 -32.72 7.35 -12.21
C GLU A 202 -32.65 7.19 -13.74
N ILE A 203 -31.83 6.27 -14.26
CA ILE A 203 -31.66 5.95 -15.70
C ILE A 203 -32.23 4.56 -15.98
#